data_AF-A0A392Q9W0-F1
#
_entry.id   AF-A0A392Q9W0-F1
#
_cell.length_a   1.000
_cell.length_b   1.000
_cell.length_c   1.000
_cell.angle_alpha   90.00
_cell.angle_beta   90.00
_cell.angle_gamma   90.00
#
_symmetry.space_group_name_H-M   'P 1'
#
loop_
_entity.id
_entity.type
_entity.pdbx_description
1 polymer ?
#
loop_
_entity_poly.entity_id
_entity_poly.type
_entity_poly.pdbx_seq_one_letter_code
_entity_poly.pdbx_strand_id
1 'polypeptide(L)'
;TAIQVMIKCLKSEHRVLKKEAAWVLSNIAAGSVEHKQLIYSSEAVPLLLHLLSAAPFDIRKEVAYILGNLCVAPTKGDEKPSLILEHLVTLVEKGCLPGFIDLVRSADIEAARLGLQFIEL
;
A
#
# COMPACT_ATOMS: atom_id res chain seq x y z
N THR A 1 14.25 11.87 4.55
CA THR A 1 12.92 12.40 4.15
C THR A 1 11.86 11.82 5.07
N ALA A 2 10.64 12.40 5.10
CA ALA A 2 9.54 11.90 5.92
C ALA A 2 9.24 10.40 5.66
N ILE A 3 9.26 9.97 4.39
CA ILE A 3 9.08 8.58 3.97
C ILE A 3 10.07 7.63 4.66
N GLN A 4 11.36 8.01 4.71
CA GLN A 4 12.39 7.19 5.37
C GLN A 4 12.16 7.04 6.88
N VAL A 5 11.63 8.08 7.54
CA VAL A 5 11.26 8.01 8.96
C VAL A 5 10.08 7.05 9.13
N MET A 6 9.05 7.14 8.28
CA MET A 6 7.90 6.23 8.35
C MET A 6 8.30 4.77 8.09
N ILE A 7 9.20 4.50 7.14
CA ILE A 7 9.72 3.14 6.90
C ILE A 7 10.42 2.59 8.15
N LYS A 8 11.19 3.43 8.88
CA LYS A 8 11.80 3.02 10.16
C LYS A 8 10.72 2.73 11.22
N CYS A 9 9.68 3.55 11.30
CA CYS A 9 8.56 3.32 12.22
C CYS A 9 7.78 2.03 11.88
N LEU A 10 7.63 1.69 10.58
CA LEU A 10 7.02 0.42 10.15
C LEU A 10 7.81 -0.81 10.60
N LYS A 11 9.12 -0.68 10.84
CA LYS A 11 9.98 -1.74 11.37
C LYS A 11 9.98 -1.81 12.91
N SER A 12 9.24 -0.93 13.59
CA SER A 12 9.17 -0.93 15.06
C SER A 12 8.41 -2.14 15.60
N GLU A 13 8.79 -2.62 16.79
CA GLU A 13 8.04 -3.61 17.56
C GLU A 13 6.75 -3.02 18.17
N HIS A 14 6.66 -1.69 18.27
CA HIS A 14 5.48 -1.03 18.82
C HIS A 14 4.33 -1.02 17.80
N ARG A 15 3.32 -1.87 18.03
CA ARG A 15 2.14 -2.00 17.16
C ARG A 15 1.47 -0.66 16.84
N VAL A 16 1.27 0.20 17.84
CA VAL A 16 0.62 1.51 17.65
C VAL A 16 1.45 2.38 16.70
N LEU A 17 2.76 2.49 16.94
CA LEU A 17 3.64 3.27 16.08
C LEU A 17 3.66 2.73 14.64
N LYS A 18 3.66 1.41 14.47
CA LYS A 18 3.59 0.75 13.15
C LYS A 18 2.29 1.09 12.42
N LYS A 19 1.15 1.03 13.12
CA LYS A 19 -0.17 1.37 12.57
C LYS A 19 -0.23 2.85 12.16
N GLU A 20 0.16 3.76 13.04
CA GLU A 20 0.12 5.21 12.74
C GLU A 20 1.08 5.56 11.59
N ALA A 21 2.26 4.94 11.53
CA ALA A 21 3.18 5.11 10.41
C ALA A 21 2.60 4.59 9.08
N ALA A 22 1.90 3.45 9.10
CA ALA A 22 1.20 2.93 7.93
C ALA A 22 0.08 3.89 7.48
N TRP A 23 -0.70 4.41 8.43
CA TRP A 23 -1.75 5.38 8.16
C TRP A 23 -1.20 6.69 7.55
N VAL A 24 -0.09 7.21 8.08
CA VAL A 24 0.56 8.39 7.48
C VAL A 24 1.07 8.10 6.05
N LEU A 25 1.67 6.92 5.83
CA LEU A 25 2.13 6.53 4.49
C LEU A 25 0.98 6.33 3.50
N SER A 26 -0.19 5.86 3.94
CA SER A 26 -1.34 5.65 3.05
C SER A 26 -1.88 6.98 2.54
N ASN A 27 -1.89 8.00 3.40
CA ASN A 27 -2.22 9.38 3.04
C ASN A 27 -1.20 10.00 2.06
N ILE A 28 0.11 9.75 2.26
CA ILE A 28 1.14 10.21 1.31
C ILE A 28 0.96 9.52 -0.04
N ALA A 29 0.70 8.21 -0.05
CA ALA A 29 0.45 7.44 -1.26
C ALA A 29 -0.84 7.86 -2.00
N ALA A 30 -1.83 8.40 -1.30
CA ALA A 30 -3.03 8.98 -1.90
C ALA A 30 -2.78 10.31 -2.62
N GLY A 31 -1.60 10.92 -2.43
CA GLY A 31 -1.22 12.20 -3.02
C GLY A 31 -0.80 12.10 -4.49
N SER A 32 0.11 12.99 -4.90
CA SER A 32 0.58 13.12 -6.28
C SER A 32 1.43 11.93 -6.75
N VAL A 33 1.65 11.83 -8.06
CA VAL A 33 2.46 10.76 -8.68
C VAL A 33 3.90 10.78 -8.14
N GLU A 34 4.45 11.95 -7.86
CA GLU A 34 5.80 12.11 -7.30
C GLU A 34 5.90 11.48 -5.91
N HIS A 35 4.88 11.68 -5.05
CA HIS A 35 4.84 11.03 -3.74
C HIS A 35 4.78 9.50 -3.86
N LYS A 36 3.97 8.99 -4.78
CA LYS A 36 3.88 7.55 -5.06
C LYS A 36 5.23 7.00 -5.54
N GLN A 37 5.87 7.70 -6.47
CA GLN A 37 7.19 7.32 -7.00
C GLN A 37 8.25 7.33 -5.91
N LEU A 38 8.24 8.30 -4.99
CA LEU A 38 9.18 8.34 -3.87
C LEU A 38 9.00 7.16 -2.91
N ILE A 39 7.76 6.73 -2.64
CA ILE A 39 7.48 5.54 -1.83
C ILE A 39 7.94 4.30 -2.59
N TYR A 40 7.58 4.16 -3.86
CA TYR A 40 7.91 3.00 -4.68
C TYR A 40 9.41 2.81 -4.90
N SER A 41 10.14 3.91 -5.12
CA SER A 41 11.59 3.92 -5.31
C SER A 41 12.37 3.74 -4.01
N SER A 42 11.69 3.67 -2.87
CA SER A 42 12.29 3.40 -1.57
C SER A 42 12.26 1.91 -1.23
N GLU A 43 12.86 1.54 -0.10
CA GLU A 43 12.80 0.16 0.42
C GLU A 43 11.43 -0.21 1.03
N ALA A 44 10.40 0.63 0.84
CA ALA A 44 9.08 0.39 1.41
C ALA A 44 8.40 -0.85 0.82
N VAL A 45 8.48 -1.08 -0.50
CA VAL A 45 7.68 -2.11 -1.18
C VAL A 45 7.87 -3.52 -0.60
N PRO A 46 9.10 -4.04 -0.42
CA PRO A 46 9.28 -5.37 0.19
C PRO A 46 8.74 -5.45 1.63
N LEU A 47 8.92 -4.38 2.41
CA LEU A 47 8.42 -4.31 3.78
C LEU A 47 6.88 -4.31 3.81
N LEU A 48 6.24 -3.53 2.94
CA LEU A 48 4.78 -3.46 2.83
C LEU A 48 4.20 -4.82 2.44
N LEU A 49 4.79 -5.52 1.46
CA LEU A 49 4.34 -6.86 1.08
C LEU A 49 4.47 -7.87 2.23
N HIS A 50 5.57 -7.82 2.97
CA HIS A 50 5.73 -8.66 4.16
C HIS A 50 4.66 -8.35 5.23
N LEU A 51 4.42 -7.06 5.51
CA LEU A 51 3.41 -6.65 6.48
C LEU A 51 1.99 -6.99 6.03
N LEU A 52 1.69 -6.92 4.73
CA LEU A 52 0.39 -7.33 4.18
C LEU A 52 0.10 -8.80 4.49
N SER A 53 1.12 -9.66 4.48
CA SER A 53 0.96 -11.09 4.80
C SER A 53 0.97 -11.37 6.30
N ALA A 54 1.92 -10.80 7.05
CA ALA A 54 2.25 -11.24 8.40
C ALA A 54 1.72 -10.34 9.54
N ALA A 55 1.32 -9.10 9.25
CA ALA A 55 0.94 -8.17 10.30
C ALA A 55 -0.47 -8.46 10.88
N PRO A 56 -0.78 -7.95 12.09
CA PRO A 56 -2.14 -7.90 12.59
C PRO A 56 -3.10 -7.18 11.65
N PHE A 57 -4.38 -7.55 11.69
CA PHE A 57 -5.39 -7.08 10.74
C PHE A 57 -5.49 -5.56 10.58
N ASP A 58 -5.44 -4.80 11.69
CA ASP A 58 -5.46 -3.34 11.68
C ASP A 58 -4.30 -2.74 10.87
N ILE A 59 -3.11 -3.33 10.95
CA ILE A 59 -1.94 -2.88 10.19
C ILE A 59 -2.04 -3.36 8.73
N ARG A 60 -2.48 -4.61 8.48
CA ARG A 60 -2.68 -5.12 7.11
C ARG A 60 -3.62 -4.24 6.30
N LYS A 61 -4.71 -3.77 6.93
CA LYS A 61 -5.67 -2.89 6.30
C LYS A 61 -5.02 -1.58 5.85
N GLU A 62 -4.25 -0.93 6.72
CA GLU A 62 -3.52 0.31 6.37
C GLU A 62 -2.48 0.06 5.26
N VAL A 63 -1.74 -1.05 5.34
CA VAL A 63 -0.76 -1.44 4.32
C VAL A 63 -1.41 -1.67 2.96
N ALA A 64 -2.59 -2.29 2.93
CA ALA A 64 -3.35 -2.48 1.70
C ALA A 64 -3.80 -1.15 1.09
N TYR A 65 -4.19 -0.16 1.90
CA TYR A 65 -4.45 1.19 1.40
C TYR A 65 -3.21 1.82 0.77
N ILE A 66 -2.03 1.67 1.38
CA ILE A 66 -0.78 2.17 0.80
C ILE A 66 -0.57 1.54 -0.58
N LEU A 67 -0.59 0.21 -0.68
CA LEU A 67 -0.32 -0.52 -1.91
C LEU A 67 -1.36 -0.23 -3.00
N GLY A 68 -2.65 -0.16 -2.64
CA GLY A 68 -3.70 0.21 -3.58
C GLY A 68 -3.52 1.64 -4.11
N ASN A 69 -3.21 2.59 -3.23
CA ASN A 69 -3.00 3.98 -3.64
C ASN A 69 -1.78 4.15 -4.56
N LEU A 70 -0.75 3.30 -4.45
CA LEU A 70 0.40 3.29 -5.37
C LEU A 70 0.03 2.85 -6.80
N CYS A 71 -1.06 2.09 -6.95
CA CYS A 71 -1.55 1.53 -8.22
C CYS A 71 -2.75 2.27 -8.83
N VAL A 72 -3.25 3.32 -8.17
CA VAL A 72 -4.37 4.12 -8.69
C VAL A 72 -3.85 5.37 -9.38
N ALA A 73 -4.29 5.61 -10.62
CA ALA A 73 -3.97 6.83 -11.36
C ALA A 73 -4.79 8.05 -10.87
N PRO A 74 -4.20 9.26 -10.80
CA PRO A 74 -4.98 10.46 -10.60
C PRO A 74 -5.98 10.62 -11.76
N THR A 75 -7.24 10.92 -11.47
CA THR A 75 -8.32 11.09 -12.46
C THR A 75 -8.24 12.39 -13.26
N LYS A 76 -7.22 13.23 -13.03
CA LYS A 76 -7.06 14.53 -13.69
C LYS A 76 -5.63 14.71 -14.18
N GLY A 77 -5.49 14.80 -15.49
CA GLY A 77 -4.22 15.09 -16.19
C GLY A 77 -3.79 13.92 -17.05
N ASP A 78 -3.41 14.21 -18.29
CA ASP A 78 -2.88 13.26 -19.29
C ASP A 78 -1.51 12.66 -18.92
N GLU A 79 -1.16 12.63 -17.62
CA GLU A 79 0.15 12.21 -17.13
C GLU A 79 0.22 10.71 -16.85
N LYS A 80 0.94 10.05 -17.78
CA LYS A 80 1.60 8.74 -17.71
C LYS A 80 0.88 7.64 -16.89
N PRO A 81 -0.14 7.02 -17.49
CA PRO A 81 -0.68 5.73 -17.05
C PRO A 81 0.39 4.63 -16.88
N SER A 82 1.54 4.76 -17.56
CA SER A 82 2.58 3.72 -17.62
C SER A 82 3.26 3.44 -16.28
N LEU A 83 3.57 4.47 -15.49
CA LEU A 83 4.33 4.29 -14.23
C LEU A 83 3.50 3.57 -13.16
N ILE A 84 2.21 3.85 -13.13
CA ILE A 84 1.28 3.26 -12.17
C ILE A 84 0.94 1.81 -12.57
N LEU A 85 0.83 1.56 -13.87
CA LEU A 85 0.72 0.20 -14.39
C LEU A 85 1.99 -0.61 -14.08
N GLU A 86 3.18 -0.02 -14.19
CA GLU A 86 4.44 -0.66 -13.82
C GLU A 86 4.49 -1.03 -12.32
N HIS A 87 4.01 -0.14 -11.45
CA HIS A 87 3.84 -0.46 -10.03
C HIS A 87 2.91 -1.67 -9.83
N LEU A 88 1.74 -1.67 -10.49
CA LEU A 88 0.76 -2.75 -10.37
C LEU A 88 1.36 -4.09 -10.81
N VAL A 89 1.94 -4.15 -12.01
CA VAL A 89 2.59 -5.36 -12.54
C VAL A 89 3.63 -5.89 -11.56
N THR A 90 4.52 -5.00 -11.08
CA THR A 90 5.58 -5.42 -10.16
C THR A 90 5.03 -5.90 -8.81
N LEU A 91 4.00 -5.27 -8.26
CA LEU A 91 3.40 -5.71 -7.00
C LEU A 91 2.72 -7.08 -7.14
N VAL A 92 2.05 -7.32 -8.27
CA VAL A 92 1.44 -8.62 -8.58
C VAL A 92 2.52 -9.69 -8.72
N GLU A 93 3.59 -9.43 -9.48
CA GLU A 93 4.73 -10.35 -9.64
C GLU A 93 5.42 -10.67 -8.30
N LYS A 94 5.49 -9.69 -7.40
CA LYS A 94 6.07 -9.86 -6.06
C LYS A 94 5.11 -10.51 -5.05
N GLY A 95 3.91 -10.90 -5.47
CA GLY A 95 2.99 -11.70 -4.67
C GLY A 95 2.12 -10.92 -3.70
N CYS A 96 1.63 -9.72 -4.08
CA CYS A 96 0.66 -9.01 -3.27
C CYS A 96 -0.73 -9.67 -3.25
N LEU A 97 -1.08 -10.43 -4.30
CA LEU A 97 -2.43 -10.97 -4.54
C LEU A 97 -2.98 -11.82 -3.38
N PRO A 98 -2.23 -12.77 -2.77
CA PRO A 98 -2.76 -13.54 -1.65
C PRO A 98 -3.21 -12.66 -0.47
N GLY A 99 -2.45 -11.60 -0.17
CA GLY A 99 -2.81 -10.66 0.88
C GLY A 99 -4.09 -9.89 0.60
N PHE A 100 -4.31 -9.46 -0.66
CA PHE A 100 -5.57 -8.82 -1.05
C PHE A 100 -6.75 -9.81 -1.10
N ILE A 101 -6.53 -11.05 -1.51
CA ILE A 101 -7.56 -12.12 -1.48
C ILE A 101 -8.00 -12.40 -0.04
N ASP A 102 -7.06 -12.41 0.92
CA ASP A 102 -7.39 -12.56 2.34
C ASP A 102 -8.24 -11.40 2.86
N LEU A 103 -8.03 -10.19 2.36
CA LEU A 103 -8.87 -9.03 2.69
C LEU A 103 -10.28 -9.16 2.12
N VAL A 104 -10.44 -9.64 0.88
CA VAL A 104 -11.76 -9.91 0.28
C VAL A 104 -12.58 -10.88 1.13
N ARG A 105 -11.92 -11.83 1.79
CA ARG A 105 -12.55 -12.83 2.67
C ARG A 105 -12.79 -12.33 4.10
N SER A 106 -12.40 -11.09 4.41
CA SER A 106 -12.58 -10.50 5.75
C SER A 106 -14.05 -10.25 6.06
N ALA A 107 -14.41 -10.37 7.35
CA ALA A 107 -15.72 -9.96 7.85
C ALA A 107 -15.88 -8.43 7.93
N ASP A 108 -14.78 -7.68 7.88
CA ASP A 108 -14.78 -6.21 7.81
C ASP A 108 -15.08 -5.77 6.37
N ILE A 109 -16.23 -5.11 6.19
CA ILE A 109 -16.75 -4.72 4.87
C ILE A 109 -15.79 -3.76 4.16
N GLU A 110 -15.15 -2.85 4.89
CA GLU A 110 -14.22 -1.88 4.30
C GLU A 110 -12.96 -2.57 3.77
N ALA A 111 -12.41 -3.51 4.53
CA ALA A 111 -11.28 -4.33 4.08
C ALA A 111 -11.65 -5.22 2.89
N ALA A 112 -12.83 -5.84 2.91
CA ALA A 112 -13.32 -6.66 1.80
C ALA A 112 -13.49 -5.82 0.52
N ARG A 113 -14.08 -4.63 0.64
CA ARG A 113 -14.22 -3.66 -0.45
C ARG A 113 -12.86 -3.21 -1.00
N LEU A 114 -11.91 -2.89 -0.13
CA LEU A 114 -10.56 -2.52 -0.52
C LEU A 114 -9.86 -3.65 -1.30
N GLY A 115 -10.03 -4.90 -0.85
CA GLY A 115 -9.54 -6.08 -1.54
C GLY A 115 -10.10 -6.20 -2.96
N LEU A 116 -11.41 -6.05 -3.11
CA LEU A 116 -12.09 -6.10 -4.41
C LEU A 116 -11.63 -4.97 -5.33
N GLN A 117 -11.56 -3.74 -4.83
CA GLN A 117 -11.13 -2.58 -5.59
C GLN A 117 -9.72 -2.75 -6.16
N PHE A 118 -8.81 -3.36 -5.40
CA PHE A 118 -7.46 -3.64 -5.90
C PHE A 118 -7.44 -4.69 -7.00
N ILE A 119 -8.28 -5.72 -6.90
CA ILE A 119 -8.38 -6.81 -7.89
C ILE A 119 -9.03 -6.34 -9.19
N GLU A 120 -9.84 -5.27 -9.15
CA GLU A 120 -10.47 -4.64 -10.30
C GLU A 120 -9.54 -3.71 -11.11
N LEU A 121 -8.34 -3.38 -10.60
CA LEU A 121 -7.35 -2.53 -11.28
C LEU A 121 -6.71 -3.24 -12.48
#